data_AF-U6N541-F1
#
_entry.id   AF-U6N541-F1
#
_cell.length_a   1.000
_cell.length_b   1.000
_cell.length_c   1.000
_cell.angle_alpha   90.00
_cell.angle_beta   90.00
_cell.angle_gamma   90.00
#
_symmetry.space_group_name_H-M   'P 1'
#
loop_
_entity.id
_entity.type
_entity.pdbx_description
1 polymer ?
#
loop_
_entity_poly.entity_id
_entity_poly.type
_entity_poly.pdbx_seq_one_letter_code
_entity_poly.pdbx_strand_id
1 'polypeptide(L)'
;MEVLAALSLTEEEFDRHMRVKDPNNPPKFYKEYVEAILQRIRENAKLEFEAIWSEAERTGMHKCDLTDILSQKINQLKTDMAGSSALWKDEALVNFVLTKSIPDVLVPGLISVETFRQRVPETYQRAIFTTFLASRFLYKQPFTAEASAFAFISYLDEIRVQMAAAAAAAAAPAAAAAAAPAAAAAAAAAAAAAPAAAAAAAAK
;
A
#
# COMPACT_ATOMS: atom_id res chain seq x y z
N MET A 1 -8.22 9.68 10.11
CA MET A 1 -8.16 9.06 8.76
C MET A 1 -9.51 9.10 8.03
N GLU A 2 -10.64 9.39 8.67
CA GLU A 2 -11.91 9.61 7.95
C GLU A 2 -11.87 10.77 6.94
N VAL A 3 -11.14 11.83 7.27
CA VAL A 3 -10.88 12.95 6.34
C VAL A 3 -10.20 12.46 5.05
N LEU A 4 -9.28 11.49 5.14
CA LEU A 4 -8.62 10.93 3.96
C LEU A 4 -9.62 10.19 3.08
N ALA A 5 -10.48 9.36 3.69
CA ALA A 5 -11.55 8.67 2.97
C ALA A 5 -12.49 9.66 2.28
N ALA A 6 -12.92 10.72 2.98
CA ALA A 6 -13.80 11.76 2.44
C ALA A 6 -13.18 12.54 1.27
N LEU A 7 -11.86 12.76 1.26
CA LEU A 7 -11.15 13.40 0.14
C LEU A 7 -10.94 12.46 -1.05
N SER A 8 -10.89 11.15 -0.79
CA SER A 8 -10.54 10.15 -1.80
C SER A 8 -11.75 9.54 -2.51
N LEU A 9 -12.94 9.59 -1.90
CA LEU A 9 -14.18 8.98 -2.40
C LEU A 9 -15.13 10.05 -2.96
N THR A 10 -15.96 9.67 -3.93
CA THR A 10 -17.10 10.53 -4.32
C THR A 10 -18.17 10.54 -3.23
N GLU A 11 -19.12 11.48 -3.32
CA GLU A 11 -20.23 11.56 -2.37
C GLU A 11 -21.05 10.26 -2.33
N GLU A 12 -21.30 9.64 -3.49
CA GLU A 12 -22.03 8.38 -3.60
C GLU A 12 -21.25 7.18 -3.04
N GLU A 13 -19.95 7.11 -3.33
CA GLU A 13 -19.06 6.08 -2.78
C GLU A 13 -18.98 6.21 -1.25
N PHE A 14 -18.88 7.43 -0.74
CA PHE A 14 -18.82 7.71 0.69
C PHE A 14 -20.14 7.36 1.39
N ASP A 15 -21.30 7.76 0.84
CA ASP A 15 -22.62 7.41 1.40
C ASP A 15 -22.85 5.89 1.44
N ARG A 16 -22.32 5.16 0.44
CA ARG A 16 -22.45 3.71 0.36
C ARG A 16 -21.50 2.98 1.32
N HIS A 17 -20.24 3.38 1.39
CA HIS A 17 -19.18 2.59 2.02
C HIS A 17 -18.81 3.07 3.42
N MET A 18 -18.96 4.36 3.72
CA MET A 18 -18.51 4.98 4.98
C MET A 18 -19.67 5.41 5.88
N ARG A 19 -20.81 5.85 5.32
CA ARG A 19 -21.92 6.37 6.13
C ARG A 19 -22.65 5.27 6.89
N VAL A 20 -22.69 5.39 8.22
CA VAL A 20 -23.50 4.52 9.08
C VAL A 20 -24.94 5.02 9.09
N LYS A 21 -25.85 4.26 8.48
CA LYS A 21 -27.30 4.56 8.46
C LYS A 21 -28.02 3.96 9.66
N ASP A 22 -27.58 2.79 10.12
CA ASP A 22 -28.05 2.11 11.33
C ASP A 22 -26.85 1.84 12.26
N PRO A 23 -26.85 2.36 13.50
CA PRO A 23 -25.79 2.11 14.47
C PRO A 23 -25.49 0.62 14.73
N ASN A 24 -26.50 -0.25 14.62
CA ASN A 24 -26.34 -1.68 14.87
C ASN A 24 -25.82 -2.45 13.65
N ASN A 25 -25.83 -1.84 12.45
CA ASN A 25 -25.37 -2.47 11.23
C ASN A 25 -24.50 -1.54 10.37
N PRO A 26 -23.29 -1.18 10.83
CA PRO A 26 -22.37 -0.37 10.03
C PRO A 26 -21.92 -1.11 8.78
N PRO A 27 -21.65 -0.39 7.66
CA PRO A 27 -21.15 -0.99 6.44
C PRO A 27 -19.91 -1.87 6.67
N LYS A 28 -19.83 -2.98 5.94
CA LYS A 28 -18.68 -3.91 6.04
C LYS A 28 -17.36 -3.19 5.74
N PHE A 29 -17.33 -2.38 4.70
CA PHE A 29 -16.16 -1.58 4.32
C PHE A 29 -15.68 -0.68 5.46
N TYR A 30 -16.60 0.05 6.11
CA TYR A 30 -16.25 0.91 7.25
C TYR A 30 -15.55 0.13 8.37
N LYS A 31 -16.06 -1.05 8.73
CA LYS A 31 -15.43 -1.90 9.76
C LYS A 31 -14.02 -2.35 9.36
N GLU A 32 -13.86 -2.82 8.11
CA GLU A 32 -12.57 -3.26 7.58
C GLU A 32 -11.57 -2.10 7.48
N TYR A 33 -12.03 -0.92 7.08
CA TYR A 33 -11.22 0.28 6.99
C TYR A 33 -10.74 0.75 8.37
N VAL A 34 -11.63 0.74 9.37
CA VAL A 34 -11.28 1.06 10.77
C VAL A 34 -10.24 0.07 11.30
N GLU A 35 -10.44 -1.24 11.10
CA GLU A 35 -9.47 -2.22 11.58
C GLU A 35 -8.11 -2.07 10.89
N ALA A 36 -8.10 -1.81 9.58
CA ALA A 36 -6.86 -1.57 8.84
C ALA A 36 -6.12 -0.31 9.35
N ILE A 37 -6.85 0.76 9.72
CA ILE A 37 -6.26 1.95 10.37
C ILE A 37 -5.68 1.57 11.73
N LEU A 38 -6.42 0.84 12.56
CA LEU A 38 -5.95 0.44 13.89
C LEU A 38 -4.69 -0.43 13.80
N GLN A 39 -4.66 -1.38 12.86
CA GLN A 39 -3.47 -2.19 12.59
C GLN A 39 -2.27 -1.30 12.23
N ARG A 40 -2.47 -0.30 11.38
CA ARG A 40 -1.42 0.65 10.99
C ARG A 40 -0.88 1.46 12.18
N ILE A 41 -1.78 1.93 13.04
CA ILE A 41 -1.42 2.69 14.25
C ILE A 41 -0.59 1.79 15.18
N ARG A 42 -1.02 0.55 15.41
CA ARG A 42 -0.30 -0.42 16.24
C ARG A 42 1.08 -0.74 15.66
N GLU A 43 1.17 -0.93 14.34
CA GLU A 43 2.43 -1.19 13.64
C GLU A 43 3.41 -0.02 13.79
N ASN A 44 2.94 1.22 13.55
CA ASN A 44 3.77 2.42 13.71
C ASN A 44 4.23 2.60 15.16
N ALA A 45 3.33 2.44 16.14
CA ALA A 45 3.67 2.53 17.55
C ALA A 45 4.69 1.47 17.98
N LYS A 46 4.56 0.24 17.44
CA LYS A 46 5.54 -0.83 17.68
C LYS A 46 6.92 -0.43 17.16
N LEU A 47 7.01 0.04 15.91
CA LEU A 47 8.29 0.42 15.30
C LEU A 47 8.95 1.60 15.99
N GLU A 48 8.15 2.60 16.37
CA GLU A 48 8.64 3.75 17.14
C GLU A 48 9.15 3.31 18.51
N PHE A 49 8.41 2.43 19.20
CA PHE A 49 8.83 1.86 20.47
C PHE A 49 10.15 1.09 20.32
N GLU A 50 10.27 0.20 19.34
CA GLU A 50 11.49 -0.58 19.09
C GLU A 50 12.70 0.32 18.76
N ALA A 51 12.49 1.38 17.98
CA ALA A 51 13.53 2.36 17.67
C ALA A 51 14.00 3.10 18.94
N ILE A 52 13.08 3.63 19.73
CA ILE A 52 13.42 4.32 20.99
C ILE A 52 14.10 3.35 21.98
N TRP A 53 13.60 2.12 22.07
CA TRP A 53 14.12 1.13 23.01
C TRP A 53 15.55 0.72 22.68
N SER A 54 15.79 0.33 21.43
CA SER A 54 17.12 -0.06 20.95
C SER A 54 18.12 1.09 21.07
N GLU A 55 17.70 2.32 20.79
CA GLU A 55 18.57 3.48 20.91
C GLU A 55 18.86 3.86 22.37
N ALA A 56 17.89 3.66 23.28
CA ALA A 56 18.10 3.82 24.71
C ALA A 56 19.11 2.81 25.26
N GLU A 57 19.05 1.56 24.82
CA GLU A 57 20.03 0.53 25.19
C GLU A 57 21.42 0.84 24.66
N ARG A 58 21.52 1.37 23.44
CA ARG A 58 22.80 1.70 22.80
C ARG A 58 23.48 2.93 23.40
N THR A 59 22.72 3.96 23.75
CA THR A 59 23.25 5.27 24.17
C THR A 59 23.21 5.50 25.68
N GLY A 60 22.33 4.78 26.40
CA GLY A 60 22.05 5.03 27.82
C GLY A 60 21.18 6.28 28.08
N MET A 61 20.69 6.96 27.04
CA MET A 61 19.85 8.16 27.19
C MET A 61 18.45 7.84 27.73
N HIS A 62 17.81 8.83 28.36
CA HIS A 62 16.43 8.69 28.80
C HIS A 62 15.48 8.63 27.60
N LYS A 63 14.49 7.73 27.69
CA LYS A 63 13.51 7.50 26.61
C LYS A 63 12.65 8.74 26.30
N CYS A 64 12.41 9.59 27.30
CA CYS A 64 11.73 10.88 27.11
C CYS A 64 12.52 11.77 26.13
N ASP A 65 13.82 11.97 26.40
CA ASP A 65 14.69 12.78 25.54
C ASP A 65 14.81 12.19 24.13
N LEU A 66 14.91 10.86 24.03
CA LEU A 66 14.97 10.18 22.74
C LEU A 66 13.70 10.36 21.90
N THR A 67 12.53 10.45 22.55
CA THR A 67 11.26 10.70 21.86
C THR A 67 11.26 12.09 21.22
N ASP A 68 11.75 13.11 21.95
CA ASP A 68 11.87 14.47 21.45
C ASP A 68 12.86 14.55 20.29
N ILE A 69 14.03 13.92 20.43
CA ILE A 69 15.06 13.87 19.37
C ILE A 69 14.52 13.19 18.12
N LEU A 70 13.85 12.04 18.28
CA LEU A 70 13.28 11.30 17.15
C LEU A 70 12.22 12.15 16.41
N SER A 71 11.30 12.78 17.16
CA SER A 71 10.27 13.66 16.61
C SER A 71 10.88 14.85 15.85
N GLN A 72 11.90 15.50 16.42
CA GLN A 72 12.62 16.59 15.76
C GLN A 72 13.28 16.14 14.47
N LYS A 73 13.97 14.99 14.47
CA LYS A 73 14.62 14.45 13.26
C LYS A 73 13.62 14.05 12.18
N ILE A 74 12.48 13.47 12.55
CA ILE A 74 11.41 13.17 11.58
C ILE A 74 10.92 14.46 10.92
N ASN A 75 10.67 15.51 11.71
CA ASN A 75 10.19 16.78 11.17
C ASN A 75 11.23 17.50 10.31
N GLN A 76 12.52 17.44 10.69
CA GLN A 76 13.60 18.00 9.90
C GLN A 76 13.71 17.29 8.55
N LEU A 77 13.78 15.95 8.55
CA LEU A 77 13.89 15.17 7.33
C LEU A 77 12.68 15.37 6.41
N LYS A 78 11.46 15.48 6.96
CA LYS A 78 10.25 15.82 6.19
C LYS A 78 10.38 17.17 5.48
N THR A 79 10.94 18.16 6.16
CA THR A 79 11.12 19.52 5.62
C THR A 79 12.16 19.51 4.50
N ASP A 80 13.28 18.82 4.71
CA ASP A 80 14.36 18.68 3.72
C ASP A 80 13.85 17.97 2.45
N MET A 81 13.07 16.90 2.63
CA MET A 81 12.41 16.19 1.54
C MET A 81 11.38 17.06 0.82
N ALA A 82 10.60 17.86 1.55
CA ALA A 82 9.60 18.73 0.95
C ALA A 82 10.23 19.80 0.05
N GLY A 83 11.45 20.27 0.38
CA GLY A 83 12.25 21.17 -0.46
C GLY A 83 12.84 20.52 -1.71
N SER A 84 13.00 19.18 -1.73
CA SER A 84 13.54 18.46 -2.88
C SER A 84 12.46 18.03 -3.87
N SER A 85 12.51 18.58 -5.09
CA SER A 85 11.59 18.19 -6.17
C SER A 85 11.95 16.86 -6.83
N ALA A 86 13.17 16.34 -6.63
CA ALA A 86 13.65 15.15 -7.34
C ALA A 86 12.90 13.88 -6.93
N LEU A 87 12.61 13.70 -5.63
CA LEU A 87 11.90 12.52 -5.12
C LEU A 87 10.43 12.50 -5.56
N TRP A 88 9.80 13.68 -5.67
CA TRP A 88 8.40 13.80 -6.05
C TRP A 88 8.16 13.58 -7.55
N LYS A 89 9.18 13.83 -8.40
CA LYS A 89 9.10 13.59 -9.85
C LYS A 89 9.17 12.11 -10.22
N ASP A 90 9.63 11.25 -9.31
CA ASP A 90 9.64 9.80 -9.52
C ASP A 90 8.25 9.24 -9.23
N GLU A 91 7.39 9.30 -10.25
CA GLU A 91 5.99 8.87 -10.21
C GLU A 91 5.84 7.41 -9.74
N ALA A 92 6.77 6.54 -10.13
CA ALA A 92 6.75 5.13 -9.73
C ALA A 92 7.02 4.99 -8.22
N LEU A 93 8.03 5.70 -7.71
CA LEU A 93 8.35 5.72 -6.29
C LEU A 93 7.20 6.32 -5.48
N VAL A 94 6.63 7.44 -5.94
CA VAL A 94 5.49 8.10 -5.28
C VAL A 94 4.29 7.15 -5.23
N ASN A 95 3.90 6.54 -6.34
CA ASN A 95 2.77 5.62 -6.38
C ASN A 95 2.97 4.41 -5.46
N PHE A 96 4.18 3.84 -5.45
CA PHE A 96 4.50 2.71 -4.57
C PHE A 96 4.42 3.10 -3.09
N VAL A 97 5.04 4.22 -2.73
CA VAL A 97 5.06 4.71 -1.35
C VAL A 97 3.65 5.07 -0.88
N LEU A 98 2.84 5.74 -1.69
CA LEU A 98 1.44 6.06 -1.36
C LEU A 98 0.62 4.79 -1.13
N THR A 99 0.76 3.80 -2.00
CA THR A 99 0.09 2.49 -1.86
C THR A 99 0.50 1.81 -0.56
N LYS A 100 1.79 1.85 -0.19
CA LYS A 100 2.28 1.29 1.08
C LYS A 100 1.88 2.10 2.31
N SER A 101 1.58 3.39 2.15
CA SER A 101 1.28 4.31 3.25
C SER A 101 -0.16 4.23 3.71
N ILE A 102 -1.06 4.05 2.76
CA ILE A 102 -2.52 4.07 2.93
C ILE A 102 -3.02 2.65 3.20
N PRO A 103 -4.12 2.45 3.96
CA PRO A 103 -4.71 1.13 4.13
C PRO A 103 -5.10 0.49 2.80
N ASP A 104 -4.69 -0.77 2.60
CA ASP A 104 -4.94 -1.55 1.37
C ASP A 104 -6.43 -1.63 1.00
N VAL A 105 -7.31 -1.62 2.01
CA VAL A 105 -8.77 -1.61 1.86
C VAL A 105 -9.25 -0.40 1.05
N LEU A 106 -8.59 0.76 1.20
CA LEU A 106 -8.91 1.97 0.45
C LEU A 106 -8.13 2.03 -0.88
N VAL A 107 -6.80 1.91 -0.82
CA VAL A 107 -5.90 1.94 -1.98
C VAL A 107 -4.97 0.74 -1.89
N PRO A 108 -5.02 -0.24 -2.82
CA PRO A 108 -5.75 -0.25 -4.09
C PRO A 108 -7.18 -0.84 -4.04
N GLY A 109 -7.67 -1.24 -2.86
CA GLY A 109 -8.86 -2.08 -2.72
C GLY A 109 -10.16 -1.48 -3.26
N LEU A 110 -10.46 -0.22 -2.94
CA LEU A 110 -11.68 0.47 -3.40
C LEU A 110 -11.40 1.41 -4.58
N ILE A 111 -10.26 2.11 -4.55
CA ILE A 111 -9.82 3.01 -5.61
C ILE A 111 -8.37 2.72 -6.00
N SER A 112 -8.01 3.00 -7.25
CA SER A 112 -6.62 2.94 -7.70
C SER A 112 -5.79 4.10 -7.14
N VAL A 113 -4.47 3.92 -7.11
CA VAL A 113 -3.54 4.99 -6.69
C VAL A 113 -3.64 6.22 -7.61
N GLU A 114 -3.94 6.02 -8.90
CA GLU A 114 -4.13 7.11 -9.85
C GLU A 114 -5.37 7.94 -9.51
N THR A 115 -6.50 7.29 -9.25
CA THR A 115 -7.74 7.96 -8.81
C THR A 115 -7.53 8.70 -7.50
N PHE A 116 -6.81 8.10 -6.55
CA PHE A 116 -6.44 8.75 -5.30
C PHE A 116 -5.65 10.05 -5.55
N ARG A 117 -4.67 10.01 -6.44
CA ARG A 117 -3.81 11.18 -6.74
C ARG A 117 -4.53 12.28 -7.53
N GLN A 118 -5.57 11.94 -8.28
CA GLN A 118 -6.41 12.94 -8.95
C GLN A 118 -7.35 13.65 -7.98
N ARG A 119 -7.91 12.93 -7.00
CA ARG A 119 -8.93 13.46 -6.08
C ARG A 119 -8.33 14.18 -4.87
N VAL A 120 -7.24 13.66 -4.30
CA VAL A 120 -6.64 14.21 -3.09
C VAL A 120 -5.68 15.36 -3.45
N PRO A 121 -5.70 16.51 -2.75
CA PRO A 121 -4.79 17.60 -3.06
C PRO A 121 -3.31 17.21 -2.89
N GLU A 122 -2.44 17.69 -3.80
CA GLU A 122 -1.01 17.34 -3.81
C GLU A 122 -0.32 17.56 -2.47
N THR A 123 -0.67 18.64 -1.73
CA THR A 123 -0.10 18.94 -0.42
C THR A 123 -0.30 17.80 0.58
N TYR A 124 -1.46 17.14 0.57
CA TYR A 124 -1.72 15.98 1.42
C TYR A 124 -0.93 14.76 0.95
N GLN A 125 -0.86 14.53 -0.37
CA GLN A 125 -0.09 13.42 -0.93
C GLN A 125 1.40 13.54 -0.55
N ARG A 126 1.98 14.75 -0.68
CA ARG A 126 3.36 15.04 -0.28
C ARG A 126 3.57 14.86 1.21
N ALA A 127 2.63 15.29 2.05
CA ALA A 127 2.73 15.09 3.50
C ALA A 127 2.71 13.62 3.88
N ILE A 128 1.86 12.79 3.25
CA ILE A 128 1.81 11.34 3.47
C ILE A 128 3.14 10.70 3.02
N PHE A 129 3.60 11.04 1.82
CA PHE A 129 4.83 10.54 1.23
C PHE A 129 6.06 10.85 2.10
N THR A 130 6.27 12.11 2.48
CA THR A 130 7.43 12.50 3.29
C THR A 130 7.38 11.94 4.70
N THR A 131 6.19 11.91 5.32
CA THR A 131 6.03 11.34 6.67
C THR A 131 6.34 9.85 6.67
N PHE A 132 5.85 9.10 5.69
CA PHE A 132 6.10 7.66 5.61
C PHE A 132 7.59 7.36 5.48
N LEU A 133 8.27 8.01 4.53
CA LEU A 133 9.71 7.78 4.29
C LEU A 133 10.56 8.21 5.48
N ALA A 134 10.30 9.39 6.05
CA ALA A 134 11.09 9.90 7.16
C ALA A 134 10.97 9.03 8.41
N SER A 135 9.74 8.65 8.80
CA SER A 135 9.52 7.80 9.96
C SER A 135 10.14 6.42 9.78
N ARG A 136 9.89 5.76 8.63
CA ARG A 136 10.39 4.39 8.39
C ARG A 136 11.90 4.33 8.23
N PHE A 137 12.52 5.39 7.71
CA PHE A 137 13.98 5.50 7.69
C PHE A 137 14.54 5.63 9.11
N LEU A 138 14.03 6.57 9.91
CA LEU A 138 14.57 6.84 11.25
C LEU A 138 14.29 5.70 12.23
N TYR A 139 13.22 4.93 12.07
CA TYR A 139 13.00 3.73 12.88
C TYR A 139 14.02 2.62 12.63
N LYS A 140 14.70 2.61 11.47
CA LYS A 140 15.70 1.61 11.12
C LYS A 140 17.14 2.03 11.43
N GLN A 141 17.36 3.30 11.78
CA GLN A 141 18.69 3.88 11.89
C GLN A 141 18.96 4.33 13.34
N PRO A 142 20.23 4.33 13.79
CA PRO A 142 20.61 4.96 15.04
C PRO A 142 20.44 6.47 14.91
N PHE A 143 19.28 6.97 15.31
CA PHE A 143 18.87 8.34 15.03
C PHE A 143 19.54 9.39 15.92
N THR A 144 20.18 9.03 17.04
CA THR A 144 20.94 10.02 17.84
C THR A 144 22.26 10.41 17.18
N ALA A 145 22.80 9.56 16.29
CA ALA A 145 23.94 9.93 15.44
C ALA A 145 23.48 10.82 14.28
N GLU A 146 24.41 11.56 13.67
CA GLU A 146 24.11 12.30 12.44
C GLU A 146 23.60 11.36 11.36
N ALA A 147 22.38 11.63 10.88
CA ALA A 147 21.74 10.81 9.87
C ALA A 147 22.50 11.01 8.56
N SER A 148 23.23 9.99 8.12
CA SER A 148 24.00 10.08 6.88
C SER A 148 23.08 10.17 5.67
N ALA A 149 23.30 11.17 4.81
CA ALA A 149 22.61 11.27 3.53
C ALA A 149 22.81 10.00 2.67
N PHE A 150 23.97 9.34 2.79
CA PHE A 150 24.22 8.05 2.13
C PHE A 150 23.33 6.94 2.66
N ALA A 151 23.08 6.89 3.97
CA ALA A 151 22.17 5.91 4.55
C ALA A 151 20.73 6.11 4.03
N PHE A 152 20.31 7.36 3.84
CA PHE A 152 19.01 7.66 3.24
C PHE A 152 18.94 7.23 1.76
N ILE A 153 20.01 7.44 0.97
CA ILE A 153 20.08 6.97 -0.41
C ILE A 153 19.99 5.43 -0.46
N SER A 154 20.75 4.72 0.38
CA SER A 154 20.68 3.25 0.47
C SER A 154 19.28 2.78 0.84
N TYR A 155 18.59 3.47 1.75
CA TYR A 155 17.20 3.19 2.09
C TYR A 155 16.24 3.38 0.90
N LEU A 156 16.43 4.40 0.07
CA LEU A 156 15.66 4.57 -1.16
C LEU A 156 15.93 3.45 -2.16
N ASP A 157 17.17 2.97 -2.26
CA ASP A 157 17.50 1.85 -3.14
C ASP A 157 16.88 0.54 -2.65
N GLU A 158 16.83 0.29 -1.33
CA GLU A 158 16.05 -0.82 -0.76
C GLU A 158 14.57 -0.75 -1.15
N ILE A 159 13.98 0.45 -1.13
CA ILE A 159 12.58 0.65 -1.56
C ILE A 159 12.44 0.33 -3.04
N ARG A 160 13.36 0.79 -3.90
CA ARG A 160 13.35 0.49 -5.34
C ARG A 160 13.48 -0.99 -5.63
N VAL A 161 14.28 -1.72 -4.86
CA VAL A 161 14.38 -3.19 -4.95
C VAL A 161 13.05 -3.83 -4.56
N GLN A 162 12.41 -3.37 -3.48
CA GLN A 162 11.08 -3.85 -3.08
C GLN A 162 10.01 -3.53 -4.13
N MET A 163 10.09 -2.37 -4.78
CA MET A 163 9.23 -1.99 -5.89
C MET A 163 9.36 -2.97 -7.05
N ALA A 164 10.60 -3.25 -7.48
CA ALA A 164 10.87 -4.18 -8.57
C ALA A 164 10.38 -5.60 -8.22
N ALA A 165 10.59 -6.06 -6.98
CA ALA A 165 10.09 -7.34 -6.50
C ALA A 165 8.56 -7.40 -6.47
N ALA A 166 7.89 -6.34 -6.00
CA ALA A 166 6.43 -6.25 -5.99
C ALA A 166 5.84 -6.24 -7.40
N ALA A 167 6.49 -5.54 -8.35
CA ALA A 167 6.09 -5.56 -9.75
C ALA A 167 6.23 -6.96 -10.37
N ALA A 168 7.31 -7.68 -10.06
CA ALA A 168 7.50 -9.07 -10.50
C ALA A 168 6.44 -10.02 -9.90
N ALA A 169 6.12 -9.86 -8.61
CA ALA A 169 5.09 -10.64 -7.94
C ALA A 169 3.68 -10.37 -8.49
N ALA A 170 3.39 -9.14 -8.90
CA ALA A 170 2.13 -8.78 -9.57
C ALA A 170 2.05 -9.31 -11.02
N ALA A 171 3.19 -9.48 -11.70
CA ALA A 171 3.25 -10.05 -13.05
C ALA A 171 3.14 -11.59 -13.09
N ALA A 172 3.55 -12.28 -12.02
CA ALA A 172 3.48 -13.74 -11.92
C ALA A 172 2.05 -14.34 -12.06
N PRO A 173 0.99 -13.78 -11.46
CA PRO A 173 -0.38 -14.27 -11.68
C PRO A 173 -0.96 -13.90 -13.05
N ALA A 174 -0.45 -12.84 -13.72
CA ALA A 174 -0.92 -12.45 -15.05
C ALA A 174 -0.42 -13.40 -16.16
N ALA A 175 0.79 -13.96 -16.02
CA ALA A 175 1.31 -14.97 -16.94
C ALA A 175 0.55 -16.31 -16.85
N ALA A 176 0.04 -16.67 -15.66
CA ALA A 176 -0.80 -17.86 -15.49
C ALA A 176 -2.21 -17.68 -16.09
N ALA A 177 -2.77 -16.46 -16.05
CA ALA A 177 -4.05 -16.15 -16.69
C ALA A 177 -3.94 -16.01 -18.23
N ALA A 178 -2.80 -15.54 -18.74
CA ALA A 178 -2.55 -15.43 -20.19
C ALA A 178 -2.30 -16.79 -20.88
N ALA A 179 -2.01 -17.85 -20.12
CA ALA A 179 -1.87 -19.22 -20.65
C ALA A 179 -3.22 -19.95 -20.84
N ALA A 180 -4.35 -19.34 -20.46
CA ALA A 180 -5.65 -19.99 -20.46
C ALA A 180 -6.45 -19.99 -21.80
N PRO A 181 -6.24 -19.11 -22.81
CA PRO A 181 -7.09 -19.17 -24.01
C PRO A 181 -6.53 -20.04 -25.14
N ALA A 182 -5.41 -20.76 -24.96
CA ALA A 182 -4.91 -21.69 -25.99
C ALA A 182 -5.46 -23.13 -25.84
N ALA A 183 -5.86 -23.54 -24.63
CA ALA A 183 -6.38 -24.89 -24.40
C ALA A 183 -7.87 -25.05 -24.78
N ALA A 184 -8.65 -23.96 -24.76
CA ALA A 184 -10.08 -24.01 -25.09
C ALA A 184 -10.36 -24.13 -26.60
N ALA A 185 -9.45 -23.68 -27.47
CA ALA A 185 -9.61 -23.79 -28.93
C ALA A 185 -9.37 -25.21 -29.46
N ALA A 186 -8.59 -26.04 -28.74
CA ALA A 186 -8.33 -27.43 -29.15
C ALA A 186 -9.49 -28.39 -28.81
N ALA A 187 -10.31 -28.06 -27.80
CA ALA A 187 -11.44 -28.90 -27.38
C ALA A 187 -12.68 -28.74 -28.29
N ALA A 188 -12.85 -27.59 -28.95
CA ALA A 188 -14.00 -27.35 -29.83
C ALA A 188 -13.89 -28.05 -31.20
N ALA A 189 -12.67 -28.40 -31.64
CA ALA A 189 -12.46 -29.07 -32.93
C ALA A 189 -12.70 -30.60 -32.89
N ALA A 190 -12.69 -31.22 -31.69
CA ALA A 190 -12.87 -32.67 -31.55
C ALA A 190 -14.34 -33.12 -31.47
N ALA A 191 -15.28 -32.21 -31.26
CA ALA A 191 -16.71 -32.54 -31.12
C ALA A 191 -17.49 -32.59 -32.44
N ALA A 192 -16.87 -32.26 -33.58
CA ALA A 192 -17.56 -32.17 -34.89
C ALA A 192 -17.39 -33.39 -35.80
N ALA A 193 -16.77 -34.48 -35.34
CA ALA A 193 -16.53 -35.67 -36.17
C ALA A 193 -16.86 -36.98 -35.45
N ALA A 194 -18.15 -37.30 -35.35
CA ALA A 194 -18.62 -38.68 -35.14
C ALA A 194 -19.94 -38.89 -35.90
N PRO A 195 -20.02 -39.83 -36.86
CA PRO A 195 -21.20 -40.02 -37.70
C PRO A 195 -22.28 -40.89 -37.04
N ALA A 196 -23.52 -40.58 -37.38
CA ALA A 196 -24.73 -41.30 -37.01
C ALA A 196 -24.83 -42.65 -37.75
N ALA A 197 -25.09 -43.74 -37.01
CA ALA A 197 -25.79 -44.93 -37.51
C ALA A 197 -26.12 -45.90 -36.36
N ALA A 198 -27.38 -45.94 -35.90
CA ALA A 198 -28.00 -47.12 -35.29
C ALA A 198 -29.52 -46.91 -35.11
N ALA A 199 -30.30 -47.25 -36.12
CA ALA A 199 -31.74 -47.47 -35.98
C ALA A 199 -32.18 -48.54 -36.98
N ALA A 200 -32.30 -49.79 -36.51
CA ALA A 200 -33.23 -50.81 -37.01
C ALA A 200 -32.95 -52.17 -36.31
N ALA A 201 -33.78 -52.54 -35.33
CA ALA A 201 -34.08 -53.94 -35.00
C ALA A 201 -35.18 -54.00 -33.93
N ALA A 202 -36.44 -53.96 -34.35
CA ALA A 202 -37.58 -54.43 -33.57
C ALA A 202 -38.55 -55.13 -34.52
N ALA A 203 -38.31 -56.43 -34.75
CA ALA A 203 -39.26 -57.36 -35.36
C ALA A 203 -38.88 -58.78 -34.94
N LYS A 204 -39.46 -59.26 -33.84
CA LYS A 204 -40.37 -60.41 -33.76
C LYS A 204 -40.50 -60.89 -32.32
#